data_AF-A0A106QBU0-F1
#
_entry.id   AF-A0A106QBU0-F1
#
_cell.length_a   1.000
_cell.length_b   1.000
_cell.length_c   1.000
_cell.angle_alpha   90.00
_cell.angle_beta   90.00
_cell.angle_gamma   90.00
#
_symmetry.space_group_name_H-M   'P 1'
#
loop_
_entity.id
_entity.type
_entity.pdbx_description
1 polymer ?
#
loop_
_entity_poly.entity_id
_entity_poly.type
_entity_poly.pdbx_seq_one_letter_code
_entity_poly.pdbx_strand_id
1 'polypeptide(L)'
;MYQNTIEFARSIAKPIVTFDLEHTGGAGQNRAITDFGAMLVTPDGDVSSYASLVKPPAGVSFNEYVCGLTGIYPETVAAAPGWEKVLEEFVLPNRGALWVGFNSRTCDMPLVRKESSRVGHELELFSQFDLMRVGNLEGGLAKRLAQLVPDFDTSGAHRGLKDALMTLELFEAQFPLLTALEVKHQLAPPPPAPRAPRKRLSGELLAGAGKRKLDVSLFLVAPGTVRTGQPWSDDEIIWACRQYRGTRTSNNAKTIKEISVLNGRSAYGVACALHKQGVISAEDRDQYKGT
;
A
#
# COMPACT_ATOMS: atom_id res chain seq x y z
N MET A 1 0.14 33.54 -5.60
CA MET A 1 -0.88 32.51 -5.26
C MET A 1 -0.10 31.34 -4.65
N TYR A 2 -0.55 30.78 -3.52
CA TYR A 2 0.11 29.69 -2.78
C TYR A 2 1.58 29.91 -2.36
N GLN A 3 1.91 31.07 -1.78
CA GLN A 3 3.29 31.43 -1.47
C GLN A 3 3.93 30.48 -0.44
N ASN A 4 3.20 30.11 0.63
CA ASN A 4 3.72 29.21 1.67
C ASN A 4 4.01 27.83 1.09
N THR A 5 3.11 27.33 0.25
CA THR A 5 3.24 26.04 -0.43
C THR A 5 4.43 26.04 -1.38
N ILE A 6 4.60 27.09 -2.19
CA ILE A 6 5.74 27.23 -3.12
C ILE A 6 7.06 27.31 -2.36
N GLU A 7 7.14 28.13 -1.31
CA GLU A 7 8.34 28.23 -0.46
C GLU A 7 8.70 26.89 0.19
N PHE A 8 7.69 26.15 0.67
CA PHE A 8 7.91 24.83 1.22
C PHE A 8 8.38 23.84 0.15
N ALA A 9 7.75 23.81 -1.03
CA ALA A 9 8.17 22.99 -2.17
C ALA A 9 9.65 23.23 -2.54
N ARG A 10 10.08 24.50 -2.56
CA ARG A 10 11.49 24.89 -2.73
C ARG A 10 12.39 24.35 -1.63
N SER A 11 11.99 24.50 -0.38
CA SER A 11 12.78 24.06 0.79
C SER A 11 13.06 22.55 0.81
N ILE A 12 12.15 21.75 0.28
CA ILE A 12 12.29 20.28 0.20
C ILE A 12 12.76 19.81 -1.18
N ALA A 13 13.00 20.74 -2.12
CA ALA A 13 13.38 20.50 -3.51
C ALA A 13 12.48 19.46 -4.22
N LYS A 14 11.17 19.52 -3.97
CA LYS A 14 10.16 18.61 -4.56
C LYS A 14 8.88 19.36 -4.87
N PRO A 15 8.17 19.00 -5.96
CA PRO A 15 6.80 19.42 -6.15
C PRO A 15 5.91 18.95 -5.00
N ILE A 16 4.82 19.68 -4.78
CA ILE A 16 3.76 19.31 -3.86
C ILE A 16 2.53 18.92 -4.68
N VAL A 17 1.98 17.74 -4.40
CA VAL A 17 0.72 17.28 -4.96
C VAL A 17 -0.29 17.25 -3.83
N THR A 18 -1.27 18.15 -3.83
CA THR A 18 -2.47 17.94 -3.01
C THR A 18 -3.42 17.07 -3.80
N PHE A 19 -4.05 16.09 -3.14
CA PHE A 19 -4.92 15.16 -3.84
C PHE A 19 -6.05 14.66 -2.93
N ASP A 20 -7.11 14.23 -3.57
CA ASP A 20 -8.25 13.58 -2.97
C ASP A 20 -8.89 12.63 -3.99
N LEU A 21 -9.61 11.60 -3.54
CA LEU A 21 -10.31 10.67 -4.41
C LEU A 21 -11.69 10.32 -3.87
N GLU A 22 -12.60 10.02 -4.79
CA GLU A 22 -13.86 9.38 -4.46
C GLU A 22 -13.81 7.88 -4.75
N HIS A 23 -14.65 7.13 -4.05
CA HIS A 23 -14.67 5.68 -4.17
C HIS A 23 -16.07 5.08 -4.11
N THR A 24 -16.21 3.83 -4.56
CA THR A 24 -17.49 3.10 -4.57
C THR A 24 -18.11 2.83 -3.19
N GLY A 25 -17.37 3.04 -2.09
CA GLY A 25 -17.81 2.70 -0.73
C GLY A 25 -17.63 1.22 -0.36
N GLY A 26 -18.05 0.83 0.85
CA GLY A 26 -17.88 -0.54 1.37
C GLY A 26 -16.76 -0.68 2.40
N ALA A 27 -16.31 -1.90 2.71
CA ALA A 27 -15.25 -2.15 3.69
C ALA A 27 -14.07 -2.93 3.07
N GLY A 28 -12.84 -2.59 3.47
CA GLY A 28 -11.63 -3.33 3.12
C GLY A 28 -11.33 -3.36 1.61
N GLN A 29 -11.07 -4.56 1.09
CA GLN A 29 -10.53 -4.77 -0.27
C GLN A 29 -11.53 -4.45 -1.40
N ASN A 30 -12.83 -4.35 -1.12
CA ASN A 30 -13.89 -4.23 -2.13
C ASN A 30 -14.15 -2.80 -2.63
N ARG A 31 -13.50 -1.78 -2.06
CA ARG A 31 -13.60 -0.38 -2.54
C ARG A 31 -12.88 -0.21 -3.89
N ALA A 32 -13.35 0.65 -4.77
CA ALA A 32 -12.58 1.05 -5.96
C ALA A 32 -12.67 2.56 -6.15
N ILE A 33 -11.65 3.15 -6.78
CA ILE A 33 -11.60 4.59 -7.07
C ILE A 33 -12.62 4.91 -8.17
N THR A 34 -13.37 5.99 -8.01
CA THR A 34 -14.39 6.48 -8.96
C THR A 34 -14.13 7.90 -9.45
N ASP A 35 -13.36 8.69 -8.70
CA ASP A 35 -12.89 10.03 -9.07
C ASP A 35 -11.49 10.22 -8.51
N PHE A 36 -10.63 10.94 -9.21
CA PHE A 36 -9.32 11.31 -8.72
C PHE A 36 -9.06 12.77 -9.09
N GLY A 37 -8.69 13.59 -8.09
CA GLY A 37 -8.32 14.97 -8.31
C GLY A 37 -7.01 15.32 -7.63
N ALA A 38 -6.28 16.23 -8.26
CA ALA A 38 -5.01 16.71 -7.75
C ALA A 38 -4.71 18.14 -8.16
N MET A 39 -4.03 18.87 -7.27
CA MET A 39 -3.32 20.11 -7.58
C MET A 39 -1.83 19.85 -7.50
N LEU A 40 -1.08 20.28 -8.50
CA LEU A 40 0.37 20.22 -8.54
C LEU A 40 0.92 21.64 -8.39
N VAL A 41 1.82 21.81 -7.41
CA VAL A 41 2.57 23.05 -7.18
C VAL A 41 4.06 22.75 -7.32
N THR A 42 4.73 23.39 -8.28
CA THR A 42 6.16 23.19 -8.52
C THR A 42 7.01 24.13 -7.66
N PRO A 43 8.28 23.79 -7.38
CA PRO A 43 9.21 24.71 -6.71
C PRO A 43 9.40 26.03 -7.46
N ASP A 44 9.23 26.05 -8.78
CA ASP A 44 9.38 27.27 -9.58
C ASP A 44 8.14 28.19 -9.48
N GLY A 45 7.03 27.67 -8.96
CA GLY A 45 5.80 28.42 -8.70
C GLY A 45 4.67 28.14 -9.68
N ASP A 46 4.83 27.14 -10.57
CA ASP A 46 3.75 26.72 -11.46
C ASP A 46 2.69 25.95 -10.67
N VAL A 47 1.44 26.25 -11.00
CA VAL A 47 0.27 25.60 -10.39
C VAL A 47 -0.60 25.03 -11.50
N SER A 48 -0.90 23.74 -11.43
CA SER A 48 -1.76 23.06 -12.38
C SER A 48 -2.68 22.07 -11.68
N SER A 49 -3.76 21.65 -12.34
CA SER A 49 -4.68 20.64 -11.83
C SER A 49 -4.75 19.42 -12.74
N TYR A 50 -5.10 18.29 -12.14
CA TYR A 50 -5.48 17.06 -12.84
C TYR A 50 -6.77 16.52 -12.25
N ALA A 51 -7.68 16.05 -13.10
CA ALA A 51 -8.91 15.40 -12.67
C ALA A 51 -9.32 14.33 -13.66
N SER A 52 -9.79 13.19 -13.15
CA SER A 52 -10.41 12.15 -13.95
C SER A 52 -11.41 11.36 -13.14
N LEU A 53 -12.60 11.17 -13.71
CA LEU A 53 -13.43 10.03 -13.31
C LEU A 53 -12.68 8.73 -13.60
N VAL A 54 -12.94 7.71 -12.80
CA VAL A 54 -12.30 6.40 -12.91
C VAL A 54 -13.39 5.35 -13.00
N LYS A 55 -13.32 4.50 -14.02
CA LYS A 55 -14.17 3.33 -14.16
C LYS A 55 -13.62 2.21 -13.26
N PRO A 56 -14.37 1.77 -12.25
CA PRO A 56 -13.95 0.66 -11.41
C PRO A 56 -13.85 -0.66 -12.20
N PRO A 57 -13.12 -1.66 -11.66
CA PRO A 57 -13.15 -3.02 -12.18
C PRO A 57 -14.58 -3.57 -12.24
N ALA A 58 -14.84 -4.45 -13.22
CA ALA A 58 -16.14 -5.09 -13.37
C ALA A 58 -16.53 -5.86 -12.10
N GLY A 59 -17.81 -5.80 -11.74
CA GLY A 59 -18.37 -6.49 -10.58
C GLY A 59 -18.21 -5.78 -9.23
N VAL A 60 -17.56 -4.60 -9.19
CA VAL A 60 -17.54 -3.78 -7.98
C VAL A 60 -18.91 -3.14 -7.73
N SER A 61 -19.46 -3.34 -6.54
CA SER A 61 -20.73 -2.72 -6.12
C SER A 61 -20.51 -1.29 -5.67
N PHE A 62 -21.49 -0.44 -5.98
CA PHE A 62 -21.56 0.95 -5.52
C PHE A 62 -22.47 1.04 -4.32
N ASN A 63 -22.00 1.69 -3.26
CA ASN A 63 -22.80 1.98 -2.10
C ASN A 63 -23.71 3.18 -2.39
N GLU A 64 -25.03 3.01 -2.26
CA GLU A 64 -26.02 4.04 -2.59
C GLU A 64 -25.83 5.34 -1.80
N TYR A 65 -25.47 5.24 -0.51
CA TYR A 65 -25.20 6.42 0.31
C TYR A 65 -23.99 7.20 -0.21
N VAL A 66 -22.92 6.51 -0.61
CA VAL A 66 -21.74 7.17 -1.20
C VAL A 66 -22.06 7.78 -2.57
N CYS A 67 -22.91 7.13 -3.38
CA CYS A 67 -23.38 7.71 -4.63
C CYS A 67 -24.17 9.00 -4.38
N GLY A 68 -25.04 9.01 -3.36
CA GLY A 68 -25.80 10.20 -2.99
C GLY A 68 -24.92 11.36 -2.49
N LEU A 69 -23.80 11.07 -1.83
CA LEU A 69 -22.82 12.08 -1.38
C LEU A 69 -22.00 12.67 -2.53
N THR A 70 -21.49 11.81 -3.40
CA THR A 70 -20.51 12.17 -4.45
C THR A 70 -21.18 12.59 -5.76
N GLY A 71 -22.43 12.16 -5.97
CA GLY A 71 -23.12 12.25 -7.24
C GLY A 71 -22.56 11.30 -8.32
N ILE A 72 -21.72 10.33 -7.93
CA ILE A 72 -21.05 9.42 -8.86
C ILE A 72 -21.72 8.05 -8.80
N TYR A 73 -22.33 7.67 -9.91
CA TYR A 73 -23.07 6.42 -10.10
C TYR A 73 -22.38 5.52 -11.13
N PRO A 74 -22.68 4.20 -11.15
CA PRO A 74 -22.11 3.28 -12.15
C PRO A 74 -22.22 3.79 -13.59
N GLU A 75 -23.36 4.36 -13.95
CA GLU A 75 -23.65 4.94 -15.26
C GLU A 75 -22.77 6.16 -15.58
N THR A 76 -22.44 6.98 -14.57
CA THR A 76 -21.60 8.19 -14.76
C THR A 76 -20.14 7.85 -15.07
N VAL A 77 -19.66 6.70 -14.60
CA VAL A 77 -18.28 6.23 -14.84
C VAL A 77 -18.19 5.14 -15.89
N ALA A 78 -19.30 4.75 -16.53
CA ALA A 78 -19.33 3.64 -17.48
C ALA A 78 -18.40 3.86 -18.69
N ALA A 79 -18.25 5.12 -19.12
CA ALA A 79 -17.37 5.56 -20.21
C ALA A 79 -16.05 6.19 -19.73
N ALA A 80 -15.83 6.28 -18.41
CA ALA A 80 -14.58 6.80 -17.86
C ALA A 80 -13.41 5.85 -18.14
N PRO A 81 -12.16 6.36 -18.15
CA PRO A 81 -10.99 5.50 -18.24
C PRO A 81 -10.81 4.65 -16.98
N GLY A 82 -10.09 3.54 -17.09
CA GLY A 82 -9.66 2.76 -15.92
C GLY A 82 -8.53 3.46 -15.16
N TRP A 83 -8.20 2.93 -13.97
CA TRP A 83 -7.14 3.48 -13.10
C TRP A 83 -5.77 3.57 -13.80
N GLU A 84 -5.44 2.63 -14.68
CA GLU A 84 -4.17 2.60 -15.42
C GLU A 84 -3.87 3.92 -16.14
N LYS A 85 -4.89 4.56 -16.72
CA LYS A 85 -4.71 5.85 -17.40
C LYS A 85 -4.33 6.97 -16.42
N VAL A 86 -5.00 7.07 -15.28
CA VAL A 86 -4.70 8.07 -14.23
C VAL A 86 -3.30 7.82 -13.65
N LEU A 87 -2.96 6.56 -13.47
CA LEU A 87 -1.66 6.12 -12.99
C LEU A 87 -0.55 6.60 -13.95
N GLU A 88 -0.68 6.34 -15.25
CA GLU A 88 0.31 6.71 -16.27
C GLU A 88 0.38 8.23 -16.51
N GLU A 89 -0.77 8.90 -16.61
CA GLU A 89 -0.83 10.32 -16.94
C GLU A 89 -0.39 11.23 -15.78
N PHE A 90 -0.64 10.82 -14.53
CA PHE A 90 -0.43 11.71 -13.38
C PHE A 90 0.39 11.10 -12.24
N VAL A 91 0.02 9.92 -11.72
CA VAL A 91 0.62 9.39 -10.50
C VAL A 91 2.10 9.01 -10.71
N LEU A 92 2.42 8.29 -11.78
CA LEU A 92 3.80 7.88 -12.08
C LEU A 92 4.71 9.08 -12.38
N PRO A 93 4.33 10.07 -13.22
CA PRO A 93 5.12 11.29 -13.39
C PRO A 93 5.41 12.02 -12.08
N ASN A 94 4.47 12.01 -11.14
CA ASN A 94 4.56 12.76 -9.88
C ASN A 94 4.96 11.91 -8.65
N ARG A 95 5.45 10.68 -8.85
CA ARG A 95 5.85 9.77 -7.76
C ARG A 95 6.92 10.32 -6.81
N GLY A 96 7.73 11.27 -7.28
CA GLY A 96 8.78 11.95 -6.49
C GLY A 96 8.30 13.16 -5.68
N ALA A 97 7.05 13.59 -5.86
CA ALA A 97 6.47 14.73 -5.15
C ALA A 97 6.20 14.42 -3.66
N LEU A 98 5.94 15.47 -2.87
CA LEU A 98 5.28 15.32 -1.58
C LEU A 98 3.76 15.27 -1.80
N TRP A 99 3.15 14.14 -1.45
CA TRP A 99 1.72 13.92 -1.57
C TRP A 99 1.00 14.39 -0.29
N VAL A 100 0.27 15.49 -0.39
CA VAL A 100 -0.48 16.11 0.70
C VAL A 100 -1.95 15.73 0.57
N GLY A 101 -2.58 15.25 1.64
CA GLY A 101 -4.01 14.97 1.64
C GLY A 101 -4.64 15.16 3.02
N PHE A 102 -5.94 14.94 3.11
CA PHE A 102 -6.68 15.00 4.37
C PHE A 102 -7.17 13.61 4.76
N ASN A 103 -6.63 13.01 5.83
CA ASN A 103 -6.86 11.59 6.18
C ASN A 103 -6.33 10.59 5.13
N SER A 104 -5.46 11.06 4.23
CA SER A 104 -5.06 10.31 3.04
C SER A 104 -4.14 9.12 3.31
N ARG A 105 -3.40 9.13 4.41
CA ARG A 105 -2.52 8.01 4.80
C ARG A 105 -3.30 6.72 5.04
N THR A 106 -4.52 6.84 5.56
CA THR A 106 -5.36 5.72 5.97
C THR A 106 -6.52 5.44 5.02
N CYS A 107 -6.90 6.41 4.19
CA CYS A 107 -8.03 6.30 3.27
C CYS A 107 -7.60 6.20 1.81
N ASP A 108 -7.04 7.27 1.26
CA ASP A 108 -6.81 7.48 -0.17
C ASP A 108 -5.59 6.72 -0.68
N MET A 109 -4.43 6.89 -0.03
CA MET A 109 -3.18 6.30 -0.47
C MET A 109 -3.20 4.75 -0.49
N PRO A 110 -3.87 4.05 0.46
CA PRO A 110 -4.11 2.63 0.35
C PRO A 110 -4.88 2.21 -0.92
N LEU A 111 -5.83 3.02 -1.38
CA LEU A 111 -6.59 2.75 -2.62
C LEU A 111 -5.71 2.99 -3.85
N VAL A 112 -4.97 4.10 -3.89
CA VAL A 112 -3.99 4.40 -4.96
C VAL A 112 -3.03 3.23 -5.14
N ARG A 113 -2.45 2.72 -4.05
CA ARG A 113 -1.54 1.56 -4.09
C ARG A 113 -2.24 0.31 -4.58
N LYS A 114 -3.41 -0.01 -4.03
CA LYS A 114 -4.15 -1.22 -4.37
C LYS A 114 -4.55 -1.25 -5.85
N GLU A 115 -5.11 -0.17 -6.37
CA GLU A 115 -5.52 -0.10 -7.78
C GLU A 115 -4.29 -0.08 -8.70
N SER A 116 -3.17 0.50 -8.28
CA SER A 116 -1.91 0.42 -9.04
C SER A 116 -1.36 -1.01 -9.08
N SER A 117 -1.33 -1.71 -7.95
CA SER A 117 -0.94 -3.13 -7.90
C SER A 117 -1.85 -4.00 -8.78
N ARG A 118 -3.16 -3.69 -8.84
CA ARG A 118 -4.13 -4.40 -9.69
C ARG A 118 -3.77 -4.35 -11.17
N VAL A 119 -3.21 -3.22 -11.62
CA VAL A 119 -2.75 -3.02 -13.01
C VAL A 119 -1.26 -3.31 -13.19
N GLY A 120 -0.64 -4.01 -12.24
CA GLY A 120 0.75 -4.48 -12.37
C GLY A 120 1.84 -3.51 -11.90
N HIS A 121 1.47 -2.43 -11.21
CA HIS A 121 2.40 -1.43 -10.70
C HIS A 121 2.49 -1.43 -9.17
N GLU A 122 3.59 -1.96 -8.65
CA GLU A 122 3.93 -1.86 -7.24
C GLU A 122 4.55 -0.49 -6.93
N LEU A 123 3.73 0.42 -6.39
CA LEU A 123 4.19 1.77 -6.05
C LEU A 123 5.10 1.77 -4.82
N GLU A 124 6.22 2.47 -4.95
CA GLU A 124 7.11 2.78 -3.82
C GLU A 124 6.38 3.59 -2.72
N LEU A 125 7.01 3.71 -1.55
CA LEU A 125 6.48 4.56 -0.50
C LEU A 125 6.59 6.04 -0.90
N PHE A 126 5.47 6.65 -1.33
CA PHE A 126 5.42 8.10 -1.55
C PHE A 126 5.67 8.86 -0.25
N SER A 127 6.37 10.00 -0.38
CA SER A 127 6.44 11.00 0.68
C SER A 127 5.03 11.56 0.91
N GLN A 128 4.53 11.53 2.14
CA GLN A 128 3.14 11.87 2.45
C GLN A 128 3.03 12.89 3.57
N PHE A 129 2.11 13.83 3.44
CA PHE A 129 1.74 14.78 4.48
C PHE A 129 0.22 14.72 4.70
N ASP A 130 -0.22 14.40 5.91
CA ASP A 130 -1.63 14.22 6.24
C ASP A 130 -2.11 15.34 7.16
N LEU A 131 -2.91 16.26 6.59
CA LEU A 131 -3.43 17.45 7.26
C LEU A 131 -4.34 17.14 8.45
N MET A 132 -4.95 15.94 8.49
CA MET A 132 -5.78 15.56 9.63
C MET A 132 -4.96 15.33 10.90
N ARG A 133 -3.64 15.07 10.76
CA ARG A 133 -2.73 14.67 11.83
C ARG A 133 -1.85 15.80 12.38
N VAL A 134 -2.10 17.04 11.95
CA VAL A 134 -1.32 18.21 12.36
C VAL A 134 -2.22 19.40 12.68
N GLY A 135 -1.69 20.32 13.47
CA GLY A 135 -2.38 21.48 13.98
C GLY A 135 -3.50 21.14 14.96
N ASN A 136 -4.14 22.20 15.46
CA ASN A 136 -5.15 22.11 16.51
C ASN A 136 -6.58 22.41 16.00
N LEU A 137 -6.82 22.33 14.68
CA LEU A 137 -8.13 22.57 14.09
C LEU A 137 -9.04 21.35 14.23
N GLU A 138 -10.33 21.59 14.47
CA GLU A 138 -11.32 20.53 14.67
C GLU A 138 -12.22 20.31 13.45
N GLY A 139 -12.65 19.07 13.24
CA GLY A 139 -13.58 18.67 12.18
C GLY A 139 -12.92 18.13 10.91
N GLY A 140 -13.74 17.86 9.90
CA GLY A 140 -13.31 17.44 8.56
C GLY A 140 -12.79 18.60 7.71
N LEU A 141 -12.33 18.29 6.51
CA LEU A 141 -11.66 19.21 5.58
C LEU A 141 -12.37 20.57 5.45
N ALA A 142 -13.64 20.58 5.01
CA ALA A 142 -14.39 21.81 4.80
C ALA A 142 -14.54 22.66 6.08
N LYS A 143 -14.77 22.01 7.24
CA LYS A 143 -14.90 22.72 8.52
C LYS A 143 -13.58 23.33 8.98
N ARG A 144 -12.46 22.64 8.76
CA ARG A 144 -11.12 23.19 9.08
C ARG A 144 -10.73 24.31 8.14
N LEU A 145 -11.04 24.17 6.85
CA LEU A 145 -10.82 25.22 5.87
C LEU A 145 -11.61 26.48 6.24
N ALA A 146 -12.90 26.36 6.56
CA ALA A 146 -13.74 27.50 6.95
C ALA A 146 -13.25 28.23 8.22
N GLN A 147 -12.46 27.58 9.09
CA GLN A 147 -11.86 28.24 10.26
C GLN A 147 -10.69 29.17 9.88
N LEU A 148 -10.02 28.93 8.75
CA LEU A 148 -8.87 29.71 8.30
C LEU A 148 -9.19 30.61 7.09
N VAL A 149 -10.09 30.15 6.23
CA VAL A 149 -10.49 30.78 4.97
C VAL A 149 -12.03 30.76 4.87
N PRO A 150 -12.74 31.58 5.69
CA PRO A 150 -14.19 31.47 5.87
C PRO A 150 -15.01 31.74 4.60
N ASP A 151 -14.47 32.54 3.69
CA ASP A 151 -15.14 32.89 2.42
C ASP A 151 -14.83 31.91 1.29
N PHE A 152 -14.06 30.84 1.56
CA PHE A 152 -13.81 29.83 0.54
C PHE A 152 -15.11 29.07 0.22
N ASP A 153 -15.49 29.09 -1.05
CA ASP A 153 -16.65 28.34 -1.52
C ASP A 153 -16.38 26.83 -1.39
N THR A 154 -17.06 26.17 -0.46
CA THR A 154 -16.98 24.71 -0.26
C THR A 154 -18.05 23.95 -1.05
N SER A 155 -18.82 24.64 -1.90
CA SER A 155 -19.77 23.99 -2.81
C SER A 155 -19.04 23.02 -3.75
N GLY A 156 -19.66 21.87 -4.00
CA GLY A 156 -19.06 20.80 -4.78
C GLY A 156 -18.07 19.92 -4.02
N ALA A 157 -18.02 20.01 -2.69
CA ALA A 157 -17.35 19.01 -1.85
C ALA A 157 -17.83 17.59 -2.21
N HIS A 158 -16.99 16.58 -1.93
CA HIS A 158 -17.17 15.20 -2.40
C HIS A 158 -16.98 15.01 -3.91
N ARG A 159 -16.06 15.81 -4.46
CA ARG A 159 -15.52 15.68 -5.81
C ARG A 159 -14.01 15.78 -5.74
N GLY A 160 -13.31 14.82 -6.32
CA GLY A 160 -11.87 14.67 -6.10
C GLY A 160 -11.07 15.95 -6.37
N LEU A 161 -11.36 16.67 -7.46
CA LEU A 161 -10.64 17.93 -7.74
C LEU A 161 -10.99 19.06 -6.78
N LYS A 162 -12.26 19.16 -6.37
CA LYS A 162 -12.69 20.19 -5.43
C LYS A 162 -12.07 19.97 -4.06
N ASP A 163 -12.03 18.72 -3.61
CA ASP A 163 -11.46 18.34 -2.32
C ASP A 163 -9.92 18.44 -2.35
N ALA A 164 -9.27 18.16 -3.48
CA ALA A 164 -7.85 18.43 -3.68
C ALA A 164 -7.50 19.93 -3.64
N LEU A 165 -8.36 20.78 -4.21
CA LEU A 165 -8.22 22.24 -4.12
C LEU A 165 -8.45 22.73 -2.67
N MET A 166 -9.50 22.27 -2.00
CA MET A 166 -9.72 22.58 -0.58
C MET A 166 -8.56 22.14 0.30
N THR A 167 -7.94 21.00 -0.02
CA THR A 167 -6.73 20.50 0.64
C THR A 167 -5.54 21.45 0.40
N LEU A 168 -5.35 21.97 -0.81
CA LEU A 168 -4.31 22.96 -1.11
C LEU A 168 -4.53 24.26 -0.33
N GLU A 169 -5.75 24.76 -0.31
CA GLU A 169 -6.11 25.99 0.42
C GLU A 169 -5.92 25.84 1.93
N LEU A 170 -6.34 24.68 2.48
CA LEU A 170 -6.09 24.37 3.89
C LEU A 170 -4.60 24.25 4.16
N PHE A 171 -3.83 23.57 3.30
CA PHE A 171 -2.39 23.46 3.45
C PHE A 171 -1.72 24.83 3.44
N GLU A 172 -2.04 25.68 2.46
CA GLU A 172 -1.49 27.04 2.34
C GLU A 172 -1.75 27.89 3.58
N ALA A 173 -2.98 27.86 4.10
CA ALA A 173 -3.39 28.65 5.25
C ALA A 173 -2.89 28.09 6.58
N GLN A 174 -2.85 26.76 6.72
CA GLN A 174 -2.48 26.08 7.95
C GLN A 174 -0.97 25.95 8.12
N PHE A 175 -0.20 25.84 7.04
CA PHE A 175 1.24 25.54 7.08
C PHE A 175 2.05 26.49 7.98
N PRO A 176 1.86 27.83 7.95
CA PRO A 176 2.58 28.75 8.84
C PRO A 176 2.26 28.57 10.34
N LEU A 177 1.15 27.90 10.66
CA LEU A 177 0.72 27.64 12.04
C LEU A 177 1.29 26.34 12.60
N LEU A 178 1.94 25.52 11.77
CA LEU A 178 2.49 24.23 12.18
C LEU A 178 3.85 24.41 12.85
N THR A 179 4.10 23.61 13.87
CA THR A 179 5.42 23.53 14.50
C THR A 179 6.39 22.74 13.61
N ALA A 180 7.69 23.04 13.73
CA ALA A 180 8.73 22.29 13.04
C ALA A 180 8.70 20.77 13.39
N LEU A 181 8.27 20.42 14.60
CA LEU A 181 8.15 19.02 15.03
C LEU A 181 7.00 18.30 14.31
N GLU A 182 5.85 18.95 14.14
CA GLU A 182 4.73 18.40 13.37
C GLU A 182 5.11 18.15 11.91
N VAL A 183 5.75 19.14 11.27
CA VAL A 183 6.24 19.01 9.89
C VAL A 183 7.24 17.86 9.79
N LYS A 184 8.21 17.78 10.71
CA LYS A 184 9.19 16.68 10.73
C LYS A 184 8.54 15.31 10.89
N HIS A 185 7.52 15.18 11.73
CA HIS A 185 6.78 13.91 11.90
C HIS A 185 5.99 13.51 10.66
N GLN A 186 5.49 14.48 9.88
CA GLN A 186 4.85 14.18 8.60
C GLN A 186 5.89 13.73 7.56
N LEU A 187 7.05 14.36 7.48
CA LEU A 187 8.07 14.00 6.49
C LEU A 187 8.84 12.71 6.81
N ALA A 188 8.74 12.22 8.05
CA ALA A 188 9.35 10.95 8.42
C ALA A 188 8.72 9.78 7.64
N PRO A 189 9.52 8.84 7.11
CA PRO A 189 8.99 7.65 6.48
C PRO A 189 8.10 6.88 7.47
N PRO A 190 7.00 6.26 7.02
CA PRO A 190 6.16 5.47 7.90
C PRO A 190 7.02 4.37 8.54
N PRO A 191 6.83 4.05 9.84
CA PRO A 191 7.50 2.91 10.45
C PRO A 191 7.19 1.66 9.62
N PRO A 192 8.15 0.73 9.48
CA PRO A 192 7.91 -0.50 8.72
C PRO A 192 6.65 -1.19 9.25
N ALA A 193 5.77 -1.59 8.33
CA ALA A 193 4.51 -2.21 8.71
C ALA A 193 4.77 -3.39 9.67
N PRO A 194 3.98 -3.55 10.75
CA PRO A 194 4.11 -4.72 11.60
C PRO A 194 3.91 -5.96 10.72
N ARG A 195 4.94 -6.80 10.62
CA ARG A 195 4.81 -8.08 9.92
C ARG A 195 3.73 -8.88 10.65
N ALA A 196 2.64 -9.21 9.96
CA ALA A 196 1.61 -10.07 10.52
C ALA A 196 2.29 -11.33 11.09
N PRO A 197 2.06 -11.70 12.37
CA PRO A 197 2.69 -12.88 12.92
C PRO A 197 2.19 -14.08 12.14
N ARG A 198 3.10 -14.73 11.40
CA ARG A 198 2.81 -16.04 10.81
C ARG A 198 2.52 -17.00 11.95
N LYS A 199 1.28 -17.46 12.07
CA LYS A 199 0.91 -18.50 13.04
C LYS A 199 1.78 -19.74 12.77
N ARG A 200 2.32 -20.35 13.83
CA ARG A 200 2.97 -21.66 13.72
C ARG A 200 1.94 -22.67 13.24
N LEU A 201 2.33 -23.55 12.33
CA LEU A 201 1.50 -24.65 11.87
C LEU A 201 1.41 -25.72 12.98
N SER A 202 0.26 -26.37 13.12
CA SER A 202 0.09 -27.41 14.14
C SER A 202 0.99 -28.63 13.88
N GLY A 203 1.37 -29.34 14.95
CA GLY A 203 2.21 -30.54 14.85
C GLY A 203 1.60 -31.62 13.94
N GLU A 204 0.27 -31.78 13.98
CA GLU A 204 -0.49 -32.70 13.14
C GLU A 204 -0.40 -32.38 11.64
N LEU A 205 -0.51 -31.09 11.29
CA LEU A 205 -0.46 -30.63 9.90
C LEU A 205 0.93 -30.87 9.29
N LEU A 206 1.97 -30.60 10.08
CA LEU A 206 3.37 -30.85 9.73
C LEU A 206 3.69 -32.34 9.62
N ALA A 207 3.13 -33.16 10.53
CA ALA A 207 3.30 -34.61 10.52
C ALA A 207 2.53 -35.32 9.39
N GLY A 208 1.65 -34.60 8.67
CA GLY A 208 0.87 -35.18 7.58
C GLY A 208 -0.32 -36.03 8.04
N ALA A 209 -0.80 -35.81 9.27
CA ALA A 209 -1.99 -36.49 9.80
C ALA A 209 -3.29 -36.11 9.06
N GLY A 210 -3.24 -35.18 8.09
CA GLY A 210 -4.36 -34.81 7.23
C GLY A 210 -4.16 -35.23 5.77
N LYS A 211 -5.24 -35.69 5.13
CA LYS A 211 -5.35 -36.10 3.71
C LYS A 211 -5.10 -34.98 2.67
N ARG A 212 -4.48 -33.87 3.06
CA ARG A 212 -4.28 -32.70 2.19
C ARG A 212 -3.15 -32.97 1.19
N LYS A 213 -3.48 -32.97 -0.10
CA LYS A 213 -2.52 -32.98 -1.21
C LYS A 213 -1.83 -31.61 -1.27
N LEU A 214 -0.50 -31.59 -1.26
CA LEU A 214 0.30 -30.37 -1.37
C LEU A 214 0.46 -30.02 -2.84
N ASP A 215 0.30 -28.74 -3.19
CA ASP A 215 0.64 -28.27 -4.53
C ASP A 215 2.13 -27.92 -4.60
N VAL A 216 2.94 -28.91 -4.96
CA VAL A 216 4.40 -28.77 -5.05
C VAL A 216 4.86 -28.03 -6.29
N SER A 217 3.99 -27.85 -7.29
CA SER A 217 4.33 -27.18 -8.56
C SER A 217 4.69 -25.71 -8.38
N LEU A 218 4.23 -25.11 -7.28
CA LEU A 218 4.44 -23.71 -6.94
C LEU A 218 5.83 -23.41 -6.37
N PHE A 219 6.59 -24.42 -5.96
CA PHE A 219 7.87 -24.20 -5.27
C PHE A 219 8.97 -25.20 -5.58
N LEU A 220 8.67 -26.37 -6.15
CA LEU A 220 9.72 -27.23 -6.69
C LEU A 220 10.22 -26.68 -8.01
N VAL A 221 11.53 -26.70 -8.18
CA VAL A 221 12.19 -26.07 -9.33
C VAL A 221 13.24 -26.98 -9.94
N ALA A 222 13.61 -26.68 -11.18
CA ALA A 222 14.76 -27.31 -11.82
C ALA A 222 16.05 -27.02 -11.03
N PRO A 223 16.98 -27.99 -10.93
CA PRO A 223 18.25 -27.79 -10.25
C PRO A 223 18.98 -26.52 -10.73
N GLY A 224 19.51 -25.73 -9.80
CA GLY A 224 20.20 -24.47 -10.09
C GLY A 224 19.29 -23.23 -10.14
N THR A 225 17.96 -23.38 -10.07
CA THR A 225 17.04 -22.25 -9.96
C THR A 225 17.13 -21.60 -8.58
N VAL A 226 17.30 -20.27 -8.51
CA VAL A 226 17.40 -19.52 -7.25
C VAL A 226 16.11 -18.75 -6.97
N ARG A 227 15.56 -18.93 -5.76
CA ARG A 227 14.31 -18.32 -5.25
C ARG A 227 14.52 -17.59 -3.91
N THR A 228 15.74 -17.13 -3.65
CA THR A 228 16.07 -16.30 -2.48
C THR A 228 15.26 -15.01 -2.51
N GLY A 229 14.70 -14.60 -1.37
CA GLY A 229 13.88 -13.38 -1.26
C GLY A 229 12.39 -13.53 -1.59
N GLN A 230 11.98 -14.60 -2.30
CA GLN A 230 10.55 -14.86 -2.55
C GLN A 230 9.80 -15.22 -1.26
N PRO A 231 8.48 -14.96 -1.14
CA PRO A 231 7.71 -15.39 0.00
C PRO A 231 7.60 -16.93 0.06
N TRP A 232 7.61 -17.51 1.26
CA TRP A 232 7.35 -18.95 1.47
C TRP A 232 5.85 -19.22 1.45
N SER A 233 5.37 -20.24 0.75
CA SER A 233 3.97 -20.68 0.91
C SER A 233 3.82 -21.65 2.09
N ASP A 234 2.60 -21.81 2.61
CA ASP A 234 2.34 -22.81 3.66
C ASP A 234 2.62 -24.23 3.16
N ASP A 235 2.31 -24.52 1.89
CA ASP A 235 2.56 -25.83 1.28
C ASP A 235 4.05 -26.13 1.14
N GLU A 236 4.86 -25.11 0.81
CA GLU A 236 6.33 -25.23 0.76
C GLU A 236 6.90 -25.51 2.15
N ILE A 237 6.40 -24.84 3.19
CA ILE A 237 6.82 -25.05 4.58
C ILE A 237 6.45 -26.45 5.05
N ILE A 238 5.20 -26.88 4.82
CA ILE A 238 4.72 -28.22 5.18
C ILE A 238 5.54 -29.28 4.45
N TRP A 239 5.75 -29.10 3.15
CA TRP A 239 6.56 -30.01 2.35
C TRP A 239 7.98 -30.12 2.89
N ALA A 240 8.67 -29.01 3.15
CA ALA A 240 10.03 -29.01 3.68
C ALA A 240 10.12 -29.71 5.04
N CYS A 241 9.17 -29.47 5.95
CA CYS A 241 9.10 -30.13 7.24
C CYS A 241 8.92 -31.65 7.10
N ARG A 242 8.10 -32.11 6.14
CA ARG A 242 7.89 -33.54 5.85
C ARG A 242 9.13 -34.19 5.24
N GLN A 243 9.79 -33.52 4.30
CA GLN A 243 11.03 -34.04 3.70
C GLN A 243 12.15 -34.17 4.74
N TYR A 244 12.27 -33.21 5.64
CA TYR A 244 13.29 -33.22 6.69
C TYR A 244 13.04 -34.30 7.75
N ARG A 245 11.77 -34.49 8.17
CA ARG A 245 11.42 -35.51 9.17
C ARG A 245 11.45 -36.95 8.64
N GLY A 246 11.36 -37.13 7.31
CA GLY A 246 11.19 -38.45 6.69
C GLY A 246 9.76 -39.00 6.83
N THR A 247 9.49 -40.17 6.26
CA THR A 247 8.19 -40.86 6.39
C THR A 247 8.27 -42.01 7.39
N ARG A 248 7.16 -42.35 8.07
CA ARG A 248 7.12 -43.47 9.05
C ARG A 248 7.52 -44.84 8.48
N THR A 249 7.62 -44.97 7.16
CA THR A 249 7.83 -46.24 6.44
C THR A 249 9.12 -46.28 5.62
N SER A 250 9.92 -45.20 5.54
CA SER A 250 11.21 -45.22 4.85
C SER A 250 12.20 -44.22 5.46
N ASN A 251 13.47 -44.62 5.58
CA ASN A 251 14.56 -43.81 6.15
C ASN A 251 15.04 -42.64 5.25
N ASN A 252 14.19 -42.17 4.33
CA ASN A 252 14.52 -41.17 3.30
C ASN A 252 14.32 -39.71 3.78
N ALA A 253 14.82 -39.37 4.96
CA ALA A 253 14.88 -37.97 5.39
C ALA A 253 15.90 -37.21 4.52
N LYS A 254 15.50 -36.04 4.01
CA LYS A 254 16.39 -35.16 3.24
C LYS A 254 17.09 -34.17 4.15
N THR A 255 18.37 -33.93 3.88
CA THR A 255 19.13 -32.86 4.51
C THR A 255 18.62 -31.49 4.08
N ILE A 256 18.95 -30.45 4.86
CA ILE A 256 18.59 -29.06 4.57
C ILE A 256 19.13 -28.62 3.19
N LYS A 257 20.33 -29.07 2.82
CA LYS A 257 20.94 -28.75 1.51
C LYS A 257 20.20 -29.43 0.35
N GLU A 258 19.77 -30.67 0.52
CA GLU A 258 18.98 -31.34 -0.53
C GLU A 258 17.62 -30.69 -0.71
N ILE A 259 16.96 -30.32 0.38
CA ILE A 259 15.70 -29.58 0.34
C ILE A 259 15.89 -28.23 -0.36
N SER A 260 16.99 -27.53 -0.07
CA SER A 260 17.29 -26.21 -0.65
C SER A 260 17.52 -26.28 -2.16
N VAL A 261 18.18 -27.34 -2.65
CA VAL A 261 18.34 -27.60 -4.09
C VAL A 261 16.98 -27.81 -4.77
N LEU A 262 16.07 -28.56 -4.13
CA LEU A 262 14.78 -28.92 -4.72
C LEU A 262 13.79 -27.75 -4.81
N ASN A 263 13.82 -26.82 -3.85
CA ASN A 263 12.91 -25.66 -3.83
C ASN A 263 13.57 -24.33 -4.24
N GLY A 264 14.85 -24.36 -4.58
CA GLY A 264 15.64 -23.21 -5.01
C GLY A 264 15.92 -22.19 -3.91
N ARG A 265 15.74 -22.54 -2.63
CA ARG A 265 16.06 -21.66 -1.50
C ARG A 265 17.54 -21.76 -1.13
N SER A 266 18.05 -20.82 -0.35
CA SER A 266 19.32 -21.04 0.35
C SER A 266 19.14 -22.07 1.47
N ALA A 267 20.22 -22.78 1.80
CA ALA A 267 20.20 -23.73 2.92
C ALA A 267 19.85 -23.03 4.24
N TYR A 268 20.36 -21.81 4.45
CA TYR A 268 19.96 -20.99 5.60
C TYR A 268 18.46 -20.63 5.60
N GLY A 269 17.90 -20.34 4.43
CA GLY A 269 16.47 -20.06 4.28
C GLY A 269 15.60 -21.25 4.69
N VAL A 270 15.97 -22.46 4.26
CA VAL A 270 15.30 -23.71 4.66
C VAL A 270 15.43 -23.95 6.17
N ALA A 271 16.63 -23.80 6.72
CA ALA A 271 16.88 -23.96 8.15
C ALA A 271 16.02 -23.00 8.99
N CYS A 272 15.91 -21.73 8.56
CA CYS A 272 15.06 -20.73 9.20
C CYS A 272 13.58 -21.12 9.17
N ALA A 273 13.09 -21.71 8.06
CA ALA A 273 11.71 -22.16 7.95
C ALA A 273 11.42 -23.31 8.91
N LEU A 274 12.32 -24.30 9.00
CA LEU A 274 12.21 -25.46 9.91
C LEU A 274 12.23 -25.03 11.38
N HIS A 275 13.17 -24.15 11.75
CA HIS A 275 13.28 -23.63 13.11
C HIS A 275 12.04 -22.86 13.56
N LYS A 276 11.47 -22.01 12.68
CA LYS A 276 10.23 -21.28 12.98
C LYS A 276 9.05 -22.20 13.29
N GLN A 277 9.03 -23.40 12.71
CA GLN A 277 8.03 -24.43 12.99
C GLN A 277 8.42 -25.36 14.16
N GLY A 278 9.55 -25.12 14.82
CA GLY A 278 10.03 -25.95 15.93
C GLY A 278 10.50 -27.34 15.49
N VAL A 279 10.90 -27.50 14.23
CA VAL A 279 11.41 -28.78 13.71
C VAL A 279 12.89 -29.00 14.04
N ILE A 280 13.66 -27.92 14.14
CA ILE A 280 15.09 -27.93 14.50
C ILE A 280 15.39 -26.86 15.55
N SER A 281 16.50 -27.05 16.29
CA SER A 281 16.98 -26.10 17.30
C SER A 281 17.51 -24.80 16.66
N ALA A 282 17.77 -23.78 17.48
CA ALA A 282 18.38 -22.54 16.98
C ALA A 282 19.84 -22.76 16.58
N GLU A 283 20.52 -23.65 17.32
CA GLU A 283 21.89 -24.08 17.12
C GLU A 283 22.04 -24.79 15.77
N ASP A 284 21.14 -25.73 15.45
CA ASP A 284 21.13 -26.45 14.16
C ASP A 284 20.86 -25.51 12.98
N ARG A 285 19.99 -24.51 13.18
CA ARG A 285 19.73 -23.48 12.16
C ARG A 285 20.99 -22.68 11.86
N ASP A 286 21.73 -22.31 12.89
CA ASP A 286 22.83 -21.35 12.79
C ASP A 286 24.08 -21.92 12.11
N GLN A 287 24.19 -23.26 12.01
CA GLN A 287 25.22 -23.94 11.21
C GLN A 287 25.18 -23.58 9.71
N TYR A 288 24.05 -23.02 9.23
CA TYR A 288 23.87 -22.65 7.82
C TYR A 288 24.02 -21.15 7.57
N LYS A 289 24.34 -20.32 8.58
CA LYS A 289 24.58 -18.88 8.38
C LYS A 289 25.74 -18.68 7.40
N GLY A 290 25.53 -17.88 6.36
CA GLY A 290 26.54 -17.59 5.33
C GLY A 290 26.65 -18.62 4.20
N THR A 291 25.72 -19.58 4.13
CA THR A 291 25.57 -20.56 3.03
C THR A 291 24.43 -20.23 2.08
#